data_AF-A0AAV0B1N3-F1
#
_entry.id   AF-A0AAV0B1N3-F1
#
_cell.length_a   1.000
_cell.length_b   1.000
_cell.length_c   1.000
_cell.angle_alpha   90.00
_cell.angle_beta   90.00
_cell.angle_gamma   90.00
#
_symmetry.space_group_name_H-M   'P 1'
#
loop_
_entity.id
_entity.type
_entity.pdbx_description
1 polymer ?
#
loop_
_entity_poly.entity_id
_entity_poly.type
_entity_poly.pdbx_seq_one_letter_code
_entity_poly.pdbx_strand_id
1 'polypeptide(L)'
;HRVRFECHPNDADRSGISQLGIIVDKVIGDPFLYNLLFQSQASLNGTSCYIRYLDLKDETNHAVQDPQNISNSVCSASQRATKSFGIATPTYYANLV
;
A
#
# COMPACT_ATOMS: atom_id res chain seq x y z
N HIS A 1 -0.76 -9.53 8.38
CA HIS A 1 -1.79 -8.80 9.14
C HIS A 1 -3.19 -9.19 8.62
N ARG A 2 -4.25 -9.01 9.42
CA ARG A 2 -5.62 -9.52 9.13
C ARG A 2 -6.61 -8.46 8.61
N VAL A 3 -6.16 -7.24 8.40
CA VAL A 3 -7.03 -6.16 7.89
C VAL A 3 -7.37 -6.44 6.42
N ARG A 4 -8.66 -6.30 6.09
CA ARG A 4 -9.22 -6.38 4.74
C ARG A 4 -10.17 -5.21 4.58
N PHE A 5 -10.23 -4.67 3.38
CA PHE A 5 -11.20 -3.65 3.02
C PHE A 5 -12.08 -4.19 1.92
N GLU A 6 -13.37 -3.97 2.08
CA GLU A 6 -14.38 -4.23 1.06
C GLU A 6 -14.62 -2.92 0.31
N CYS A 7 -14.68 -3.02 -1.01
CA CYS A 7 -14.96 -1.87 -1.86
C CYS A 7 -16.48 -1.68 -1.95
N HIS A 8 -16.93 -0.44 -1.96
CA HIS A 8 -18.33 -0.16 -2.25
C HIS A 8 -18.64 -0.57 -3.71
N PRO A 9 -19.81 -1.14 -4.04
CA PRO A 9 -20.10 -1.68 -5.38
C PRO A 9 -19.92 -0.67 -6.52
N ASN A 10 -20.03 0.63 -6.24
CA ASN A 10 -19.87 1.70 -7.24
C ASN A 10 -18.39 2.02 -7.57
N ASP A 11 -17.47 1.71 -6.65
CA ASP A 11 -16.04 2.02 -6.78
C ASP A 11 -15.21 0.77 -7.11
N ALA A 12 -15.88 -0.37 -7.26
CA ALA A 12 -15.25 -1.65 -7.55
C ALA A 12 -14.96 -1.81 -9.05
N ASP A 13 -13.83 -2.46 -9.35
CA ASP A 13 -13.56 -2.93 -10.71
C ASP A 13 -14.51 -4.09 -11.07
N ARG A 14 -14.49 -4.55 -12.34
CA ARG A 14 -15.34 -5.63 -12.86
C ARG A 14 -15.30 -6.93 -12.06
N SER A 15 -14.24 -7.14 -11.28
CA SER A 15 -14.06 -8.28 -10.37
C SER A 15 -14.65 -8.09 -8.96
N GLY A 16 -15.26 -6.93 -8.67
CA GLY A 16 -15.73 -6.57 -7.33
C GLY A 16 -14.61 -6.13 -6.39
N ILE A 17 -13.42 -5.85 -6.92
CA ILE A 17 -12.21 -5.55 -6.15
C ILE A 17 -11.93 -4.05 -6.17
N SER A 18 -11.43 -3.55 -5.04
CA SER A 18 -10.97 -2.17 -4.89
C SER A 18 -9.94 -1.77 -5.94
N GLN A 19 -10.10 -0.56 -6.47
CA GLN A 19 -9.14 0.03 -7.39
C GLN A 19 -7.74 0.16 -6.79
N LEU A 20 -6.76 0.24 -7.68
CA LEU A 20 -5.36 0.47 -7.39
C LEU A 20 -5.12 1.83 -6.71
N GLY A 21 -4.15 1.89 -5.80
CA GLY A 21 -3.67 3.16 -5.22
C GLY A 21 -4.49 3.66 -4.03
N ILE A 22 -5.33 2.81 -3.42
CA ILE A 22 -6.08 3.19 -2.23
C ILE A 22 -5.14 3.28 -1.04
N ILE A 23 -5.24 4.39 -0.31
CA ILE A 23 -4.47 4.69 0.89
C ILE A 23 -5.45 4.97 2.03
N VAL A 24 -5.27 4.26 3.14
CA VAL A 24 -6.06 4.37 4.36
C VAL A 24 -5.11 4.70 5.51
N ASP A 25 -5.22 5.92 6.00
CA ASP A 25 -4.38 6.49 7.06
C ASP A 25 -5.22 6.80 8.31
N LYS A 26 -6.36 7.48 8.11
CA LYS A 26 -7.11 8.12 9.21
C LYS A 26 -8.04 7.23 10.05
N VAL A 27 -8.37 6.02 9.61
CA VAL A 27 -9.50 5.25 10.19
C VAL A 27 -9.06 4.02 11.00
N ILE A 28 -7.98 3.35 10.60
CA ILE A 28 -7.50 2.09 11.22
C ILE A 28 -6.04 2.23 11.68
N GLY A 29 -5.65 3.47 11.94
CA GLY A 29 -4.30 3.84 12.31
C GLY A 29 -4.00 3.70 13.79
N ASP A 30 -2.73 3.80 14.15
CA ASP A 30 -2.28 3.86 15.55
C ASP A 30 -2.42 5.32 16.01
N PRO A 31 -2.92 5.59 17.22
CA PRO A 31 -3.14 6.96 17.67
C PRO A 31 -1.84 7.72 17.98
N PHE A 32 -0.71 7.04 18.14
CA PHE A 32 0.57 7.64 18.52
C PHE A 32 1.62 7.56 17.40
N LEU A 33 1.62 6.45 16.65
CA LEU A 33 2.56 6.21 15.56
C LEU A 33 1.88 6.44 14.22
N TYR A 34 2.60 7.10 13.31
CA TYR A 34 2.13 7.22 11.95
C TYR A 34 2.17 5.86 11.25
N ASN A 35 1.01 5.43 10.77
CA ASN A 35 0.89 4.20 10.01
C ASN A 35 -0.09 4.36 8.85
N LEU A 36 0.21 3.65 7.78
CA LEU A 36 -0.52 3.75 6.53
C LEU A 36 -0.79 2.35 6.00
N LEU A 37 -2.02 2.13 5.55
CA LEU A 37 -2.43 0.93 4.84
C LEU A 37 -2.67 1.31 3.39
N PHE A 38 -1.95 0.71 2.44
CA PHE A 38 -2.25 0.93 1.03
C PHE A 38 -2.25 -0.34 0.18
N GLN A 39 -2.95 -0.23 -0.94
CA GLN A 39 -2.98 -1.26 -1.98
C GLN A 39 -2.34 -0.69 -3.26
N SER A 40 -1.08 -1.05 -3.51
CA SER A 40 -0.34 -0.62 -4.70
C SER A 40 -0.52 -1.54 -5.91
N GLN A 41 -0.95 -2.79 -5.72
CA GLN A 41 -1.12 -3.78 -6.79
C GLN A 41 -2.58 -4.16 -7.01
N ALA A 42 -2.91 -4.50 -8.26
CA ALA A 42 -4.25 -4.93 -8.62
C ALA A 42 -4.37 -6.39 -8.22
N SER A 43 -5.40 -6.68 -7.43
CA SER A 43 -5.65 -8.06 -7.02
C SER A 43 -6.39 -8.74 -8.16
N LEU A 44 -5.77 -9.77 -8.73
CA LEU A 44 -6.34 -10.48 -9.89
C LEU A 44 -7.49 -11.41 -9.48
N ASN A 45 -7.43 -11.97 -8.28
CA ASN A 45 -8.44 -12.90 -7.76
C ASN A 45 -8.49 -12.83 -6.23
N GLY A 46 -9.70 -13.01 -5.67
CA GLY A 46 -9.95 -12.94 -4.23
C GLY A 46 -9.96 -11.53 -3.66
N THR A 47 -9.83 -11.41 -2.34
CA THR A 47 -9.83 -10.12 -1.63
C THR A 47 -8.45 -9.47 -1.70
N SER A 48 -8.42 -8.15 -1.91
CA SER A 48 -7.17 -7.40 -1.91
C SER A 48 -6.36 -7.55 -0.62
N CYS A 49 -5.07 -7.80 -0.78
CA CYS A 49 -4.11 -7.73 0.31
C CYS A 49 -3.54 -6.32 0.37
N TYR A 50 -3.93 -5.58 1.41
CA TYR A 50 -3.36 -4.27 1.74
C TYR A 50 -2.00 -4.46 2.41
N ILE A 51 -1.16 -3.44 2.38
CA ILE A 51 0.15 -3.47 3.03
C ILE A 51 0.18 -2.36 4.07
N ARG A 52 0.63 -2.71 5.28
CA ARG A 52 0.81 -1.78 6.38
C ARG A 52 2.26 -1.31 6.41
N TYR A 53 2.47 -0.01 6.31
CA TYR A 53 3.73 0.62 6.69
C TYR A 53 3.54 1.35 8.01
N LEU A 54 4.58 1.29 8.83
CA LEU A 54 4.63 1.90 10.15
C LEU A 54 5.93 2.68 10.19
N ASP A 55 5.83 3.98 10.37
CA ASP A 55 7.01 4.82 10.52
C ASP A 55 7.48 4.75 11.97
N LEU A 56 8.61 4.05 12.16
CA LEU A 56 9.21 3.88 13.48
C LEU A 56 10.04 5.11 13.89
N LYS A 57 10.57 5.82 12.91
CA LYS A 57 11.46 6.97 13.10
C LYS A 57 11.43 7.85 11.86
N ASP A 58 11.04 9.10 12.05
CA ASP A 58 11.16 10.15 11.03
C ASP A 58 12.07 11.26 11.58
N GLU A 59 13.17 11.54 10.88
CA GLU A 59 14.09 12.64 11.19
C GLU A 59 13.93 13.82 10.22
N THR A 60 13.14 13.64 9.16
CA THR A 60 13.05 14.60 8.05
C THR A 60 11.81 15.49 8.17
N ASN A 61 10.93 15.23 9.15
CA ASN A 61 9.68 15.94 9.39
C ASN A 61 8.80 16.02 8.13
N HIS A 62 8.53 14.87 7.51
CA HIS A 62 7.77 14.82 6.28
C HIS A 62 6.29 15.20 6.51
N ALA A 63 5.67 15.86 5.52
CA ALA A 63 4.22 16.02 5.54
C ALA A 63 3.57 14.67 5.21
N VAL A 64 2.40 14.36 5.77
CA VAL A 64 1.68 13.08 5.61
C VAL A 64 1.52 12.63 4.14
N GLN A 65 1.43 13.58 3.20
CA GLN A 65 1.30 13.28 1.77
C GLN A 65 2.59 12.74 1.14
N ASP A 66 3.74 13.06 1.70
CA ASP A 66 5.05 12.68 1.18
C ASP A 66 5.33 11.17 1.31
N PRO A 67 5.20 10.53 2.50
CA PRO A 67 5.45 9.10 2.64
C PRO A 67 4.45 8.26 1.84
N GLN A 68 3.23 8.76 1.61
CA GLN A 68 2.22 8.11 0.76
C GLN A 68 2.68 8.04 -0.70
N ASN A 69 3.12 9.16 -1.25
CA ASN A 69 3.63 9.25 -2.62
C ASN A 69 4.93 8.46 -2.80
N ILE A 70 5.86 8.57 -1.85
CA ILE A 70 7.12 7.82 -1.85
C ILE A 70 6.85 6.33 -1.86
N SER A 71 5.97 5.85 -0.97
CA SER A 71 5.64 4.43 -0.86
C SER A 71 5.06 3.88 -2.16
N ASN A 72 4.15 4.62 -2.80
CA ASN A 72 3.57 4.20 -4.08
C ASN A 72 4.61 4.20 -5.20
N SER A 73 5.45 5.24 -5.30
CA SER A 73 6.53 5.33 -6.28
C SER A 73 7.49 4.15 -6.14
N VAL A 74 7.93 3.84 -4.91
CA VAL A 74 8.87 2.75 -4.64
C VAL A 74 8.27 1.38 -4.97
N CYS A 75 6.96 1.18 -4.79
CA CYS A 75 6.28 -0.07 -5.17
C CYS A 75 6.18 -0.26 -6.69
N SER A 76 6.13 0.84 -7.45
CA SER A 76 6.10 0.82 -8.92
C SER A 76 7.47 0.71 -9.59
N ALA A 77 8.56 0.93 -8.84
CA ALA A 77 9.93 1.03 -9.38
C ALA A 77 10.65 -0.32 -9.64
N SER A 78 9.92 -1.42 -9.77
CA SER A 78 10.52 -2.74 -9.98
C SER A 78 10.96 -2.96 -11.43
N GLN A 79 12.13 -3.58 -11.61
CA GLN A 79 12.68 -3.88 -12.93
C GLN A 79 12.23 -5.25 -13.47
N ARG A 80 11.64 -6.10 -12.62
CA ARG A 80 11.23 -7.46 -13.02
C ARG A 80 9.88 -7.52 -13.73
N ALA A 81 9.01 -6.54 -13.49
CA ALA A 81 7.71 -6.45 -14.15
C ALA A 81 7.28 -4.99 -14.28
N THR A 82 6.59 -4.67 -15.37
CA THR A 82 5.92 -3.37 -15.59
C THR A 82 4.60 -3.27 -14.81
N LYS A 83 4.61 -3.75 -13.56
CA LYS A 83 3.46 -3.78 -12.66
C LYS A 83 3.92 -3.33 -11.28
N SER A 84 3.03 -2.62 -10.58
CA SER A 84 3.26 -2.25 -9.20
C SER A 84 3.13 -3.48 -8.31
N PHE A 85 4.07 -3.63 -7.37
CA PHE A 85 4.08 -4.72 -6.40
C PHE A 85 3.40 -4.28 -5.11
N GLY A 86 2.80 -5.22 -4.38
CA GLY A 86 2.20 -4.92 -3.08
C GLY A 86 3.21 -4.35 -2.07
N ILE A 87 4.44 -4.86 -2.06
CA ILE A 87 5.52 -4.43 -1.18
C ILE A 87 6.51 -3.51 -1.90
N ALA A 88 7.24 -2.70 -1.14
CA ALA A 88 8.32 -1.87 -1.64
C ALA A 88 9.36 -2.72 -2.40
N THR A 89 9.74 -2.26 -3.60
CA THR A 89 10.77 -2.90 -4.44
C THR A 89 12.04 -3.30 -3.69
N PRO A 90 12.67 -2.45 -2.84
CA PRO A 90 13.86 -2.86 -2.09
C PRO A 90 13.58 -4.01 -1.13
N THR A 91 12.43 -4.03 -0.44
CA THR A 91 12.04 -5.13 0.44
C THR A 91 11.82 -6.41 -0.35
N TYR A 92 11.22 -6.31 -1.54
CA TYR A 92 11.07 -7.46 -2.44
C TYR A 92 12.41 -8.03 -2.87
N TYR A 93 13.38 -7.18 -3.22
CA TYR A 93 14.73 -7.63 -3.57
C TYR A 93 15.49 -8.21 -2.37
N ALA A 94 15.35 -7.63 -1.18
CA ALA A 94 15.96 -8.17 0.03
C ALA A 94 15.44 -9.58 0.36
N ASN A 95 14.21 -9.91 -0.03
CA ASN A 95 13.66 -11.26 0.14
C ASN A 95 14.10 -12.24 -0.96
N LEU A 96 14.67 -11.76 -2.07
CA LEU A 96 15.16 -12.58 -3.17
C LEU A 96 16.64 -12.94 -3.04
N VAL A 97 17.38 -12.21 -2.21
CA VAL A 97 18.80 -12.44 -1.87
C VAL A 97 18.86 -13.37 -0.66
#